data_AF-A0A5M4D861-F1
#
_entry.id   AF-A0A5M4D861-F1
#
_cell.length_a   1.000
_cell.length_b   1.000
_cell.length_c   1.000
_cell.angle_alpha   90.00
_cell.angle_beta   90.00
_cell.angle_gamma   90.00
#
_symmetry.space_group_name_H-M   'P 1'
#
loop_
_entity.id
_entity.type
_entity.pdbx_description
1 polymer ?
#
loop_
_entity_poly.entity_id
_entity_poly.type
_entity_poly.pdbx_seq_one_letter_code
_entity_poly.pdbx_strand_id
1 'polypeptide(L)'
;MAEHAIRIGNASIEFRAADRLLHQHFSSAEAALDATSIAERVVLLDGVWATQMFRRPGQVSRVIEKLTERAGVVRAALRSLGPESLEARPTDIIEAARICLPITMGAVDASPAGGPYSFASKFLHWSTRCHFPIMDSRARSAINRMQRTCGIRPRVPSASGDLHWTQDYPRWVFFYSELIGNLSPRQRERLLTADLETQPEPVPCANSLLRVLDKVFYTLGGSER
;
A
#
# COMPACT_ATOMS: atom_id res chain seq x y z
N MET A 1 -1.24 -22.19 -0.26
CA MET A 1 -2.27 -21.12 -0.33
C MET A 1 -1.71 -19.83 -0.93
N ALA A 2 -0.65 -19.22 -0.38
CA ALA A 2 -0.09 -17.96 -0.89
C ALA A 2 0.29 -18.00 -2.39
N GLU A 3 1.07 -18.99 -2.83
CA GLU A 3 1.44 -19.16 -4.24
C GLU A 3 0.25 -19.34 -5.20
N HIS A 4 -0.85 -19.94 -4.71
CA HIS A 4 -2.08 -20.05 -5.49
C HIS A 4 -2.78 -18.69 -5.62
N ALA A 5 -2.84 -17.91 -4.54
CA ALA A 5 -3.35 -16.54 -4.56
C ALA A 5 -2.50 -15.61 -5.45
N ILE A 6 -1.17 -15.80 -5.48
CA ILE A 6 -0.26 -15.11 -6.41
C ILE A 6 -0.65 -15.43 -7.86
N ARG A 7 -0.80 -16.72 -8.20
CA ARG A 7 -1.23 -17.14 -9.55
C ARG A 7 -2.57 -16.53 -9.97
N ILE A 8 -3.56 -16.51 -9.08
CA ILE A 8 -4.85 -15.87 -9.36
C ILE A 8 -4.67 -14.37 -9.58
N GLY A 9 -3.93 -13.68 -8.71
CA GLY A 9 -3.66 -12.25 -8.85
C GLY A 9 -2.94 -11.92 -10.16
N ASN A 10 -1.95 -12.74 -10.53
CA ASN A 10 -1.20 -12.63 -11.77
C ASN A 10 -1.93 -13.21 -12.97
N ALA A 11 -3.16 -13.75 -12.86
CA ALA A 11 -3.93 -14.17 -14.03
C ALA A 11 -4.56 -12.97 -14.76
N SER A 12 -4.94 -11.91 -14.03
CA SER A 12 -5.50 -10.68 -14.60
C SER A 12 -4.42 -9.86 -15.33
N ILE A 13 -4.62 -9.63 -16.63
CA ILE A 13 -3.73 -8.79 -17.44
C ILE A 13 -3.77 -7.33 -16.98
N GLU A 14 -4.91 -6.86 -16.52
CA GLU A 14 -5.15 -5.51 -16.02
C GLU A 14 -4.35 -5.25 -14.75
N PHE A 15 -4.35 -6.19 -13.79
CA PHE A 15 -3.55 -6.06 -12.57
C PHE A 15 -2.04 -6.06 -12.84
N ARG A 16 -1.57 -6.89 -13.79
CA ARG A 16 -0.15 -6.88 -14.18
C ARG A 16 0.24 -5.58 -14.87
N ALA A 17 -0.60 -5.10 -15.80
CA ALA A 17 -0.39 -3.82 -16.48
C ALA A 17 -0.41 -2.65 -15.49
N ALA A 18 -1.31 -2.66 -14.51
CA ALA A 18 -1.38 -1.69 -13.42
C ALA A 18 -0.09 -1.68 -12.58
N ASP A 19 0.37 -2.86 -12.12
CA ASP A 19 1.60 -2.96 -11.33
C ASP A 19 2.82 -2.44 -12.12
N ARG A 20 2.96 -2.82 -13.40
CA ARG A 20 4.06 -2.32 -14.26
C ARG A 20 3.98 -0.82 -14.49
N LEU A 21 2.79 -0.30 -14.82
CA LEU A 21 2.59 1.11 -15.11
C LEU A 21 2.93 1.95 -13.88
N LEU A 22 2.47 1.55 -12.70
CA LEU A 22 2.80 2.23 -11.46
C LEU A 22 4.27 2.08 -11.09
N HIS A 23 4.89 0.93 -11.36
CA HIS A 23 6.33 0.76 -11.17
C HIS A 23 7.17 1.72 -12.00
N GLN A 24 6.81 1.94 -13.27
CA GLN A 24 7.51 2.86 -14.17
C GLN A 24 7.38 4.31 -13.69
N HIS A 25 6.23 4.66 -13.14
CA HIS A 25 5.89 6.02 -12.76
C HIS A 25 6.32 6.37 -11.32
N PHE A 26 6.29 5.41 -10.39
CA PHE A 26 6.69 5.56 -8.99
C PHE A 26 8.01 4.83 -8.71
N SER A 27 9.04 5.06 -9.53
CA SER A 27 10.33 4.38 -9.41
C SER A 27 11.08 4.73 -8.11
N SER A 28 10.81 5.90 -7.53
CA SER A 28 11.29 6.31 -6.21
C SER A 28 10.38 7.39 -5.58
N ALA A 29 10.63 7.71 -4.31
CA ALA A 29 9.96 8.83 -3.65
C ALA A 29 10.22 10.18 -4.34
N GLU A 30 11.42 10.38 -4.90
CA GLU A 30 11.75 11.56 -5.70
C GLU A 30 10.91 11.65 -6.96
N ALA A 31 10.81 10.54 -7.71
CA ALA A 31 10.01 10.50 -8.93
C ALA A 31 8.51 10.67 -8.63
N ALA A 32 8.02 10.11 -7.53
CA ALA A 32 6.61 10.21 -7.13
C ALA A 32 6.21 11.63 -6.66
N LEU A 33 7.16 12.40 -6.13
CA LEU A 33 6.96 13.72 -5.54
C LEU A 33 7.64 14.84 -6.35
N ASP A 34 7.95 14.57 -7.62
CA ASP A 34 8.45 15.57 -8.53
C ASP A 34 7.35 16.60 -8.87
N ALA A 35 7.66 17.88 -8.70
CA ALA A 35 6.66 18.95 -8.81
C ALA A 35 6.05 19.06 -10.22
N THR A 36 6.76 18.61 -11.25
CA THR A 36 6.29 18.69 -12.65
C THR A 36 5.33 17.56 -13.02
N SER A 37 5.37 16.44 -12.28
CA SER A 37 4.61 15.23 -12.61
C SER A 37 3.69 14.73 -11.49
N ILE A 38 3.67 15.39 -10.32
CA ILE A 38 2.86 14.97 -9.16
C ILE A 38 1.36 14.89 -9.48
N ALA A 39 0.83 15.83 -10.28
CA ALA A 39 -0.56 15.81 -10.71
C ALA A 39 -0.87 14.56 -11.55
N GLU A 40 0.02 14.21 -12.48
CA GLU A 40 -0.12 13.01 -13.32
C GLU A 40 -0.12 11.74 -12.46
N ARG A 41 0.73 11.67 -11.44
CA ARG A 41 0.81 10.53 -10.50
C ARG A 41 -0.46 10.36 -9.68
N VAL A 42 -1.03 11.47 -9.20
CA VAL A 42 -2.30 11.47 -8.46
C VAL A 42 -3.44 10.95 -9.37
N VAL A 43 -3.55 11.47 -10.59
CA VAL A 43 -4.58 11.05 -11.56
C VAL A 43 -4.40 9.59 -11.97
N LEU A 44 -3.17 9.20 -12.29
CA LEU A 44 -2.83 7.84 -12.68
C LEU A 44 -3.21 6.84 -11.60
N LEU A 45 -2.83 7.09 -10.35
CA LEU A 45 -3.08 6.16 -9.27
C LEU A 45 -4.57 6.01 -8.97
N ASP A 46 -5.33 7.11 -8.96
CA ASP A 46 -6.78 7.04 -8.78
C ASP A 46 -7.47 6.32 -9.94
N GLY A 47 -7.04 6.58 -11.18
CA GLY A 47 -7.58 5.92 -12.37
C GLY A 47 -7.33 4.40 -12.38
N VAL A 48 -6.10 3.98 -12.03
CA VAL A 48 -5.71 2.56 -12.02
C VAL A 48 -6.39 1.78 -10.89
N TRP A 49 -6.48 2.35 -9.69
CA TRP A 49 -7.01 1.65 -8.52
C TRP A 49 -8.43 2.06 -8.11
N ALA A 50 -9.06 2.93 -8.89
CA ALA A 50 -10.41 3.46 -8.64
C ALA A 50 -10.60 3.90 -7.18
N THR A 51 -9.66 4.70 -6.66
CA THR A 51 -9.67 5.11 -5.24
C THR A 51 -10.75 6.13 -4.89
N GLN A 52 -11.55 6.52 -5.89
CA GLN A 52 -12.75 7.35 -5.82
C GLN A 52 -12.47 8.81 -5.44
N MET A 53 -11.26 9.32 -5.70
CA MET A 53 -10.93 10.71 -5.38
C MET A 53 -11.76 11.72 -6.20
N PHE A 54 -12.11 11.39 -7.44
CA PHE A 54 -12.97 12.27 -8.27
C PHE A 54 -14.44 12.32 -7.80
N ARG A 55 -14.88 11.46 -6.86
CA ARG A 55 -16.27 11.53 -6.35
C ARG A 55 -16.55 12.78 -5.53
N ARG A 56 -15.51 13.42 -4.99
CA ARG A 56 -15.64 14.60 -4.13
C ARG A 56 -15.07 15.81 -4.85
N PRO A 57 -15.90 16.81 -5.20
CA PRO A 57 -15.43 18.04 -5.85
C PRO A 57 -14.27 18.68 -5.08
N GLY A 58 -13.20 19.04 -5.80
CA GLY A 58 -12.02 19.70 -5.25
C GLY A 58 -11.06 18.81 -4.43
N GLN A 59 -11.39 17.52 -4.18
CA GLN A 59 -10.52 16.63 -3.40
C GLN A 59 -9.17 16.38 -4.10
N VAL A 60 -9.20 16.07 -5.40
CA VAL A 60 -7.99 15.82 -6.20
C VAL A 60 -7.10 17.07 -6.23
N SER A 61 -7.67 18.25 -6.52
CA SER A 61 -6.94 19.52 -6.54
C SER A 61 -6.26 19.80 -5.19
N ARG A 62 -6.97 19.58 -4.07
CA ARG A 62 -6.43 19.75 -2.73
C ARG A 62 -5.28 18.80 -2.43
N VAL A 63 -5.40 17.53 -2.83
CA VAL A 63 -4.31 16.54 -2.66
C VAL A 63 -3.08 16.97 -3.47
N ILE A 64 -3.25 17.38 -4.73
CA ILE A 64 -2.17 17.85 -5.60
C ILE A 64 -1.49 19.08 -5.00
N GLU A 65 -2.28 20.07 -4.58
CA GLU A 65 -1.78 21.30 -3.96
C GLU A 65 -0.95 20.98 -2.70
N LYS A 66 -1.49 20.17 -1.78
CA LYS A 66 -0.78 19.83 -0.53
C LYS A 66 0.46 18.99 -0.76
N LEU A 67 0.41 18.02 -1.67
CA LEU A 67 1.58 17.23 -2.04
C LEU A 67 2.65 18.12 -2.69
N THR A 68 2.27 19.08 -3.54
CA THR A 68 3.21 20.03 -4.16
C THR A 68 3.86 20.93 -3.10
N GLU A 69 3.05 21.57 -2.24
CA GLU A 69 3.52 22.47 -1.18
C GLU A 69 4.46 21.78 -0.18
N ARG A 70 4.19 20.49 0.12
CA ARG A 70 4.89 19.75 1.18
C ARG A 70 5.76 18.60 0.63
N ALA A 71 6.04 18.58 -0.67
CA ALA A 71 6.84 17.51 -1.31
C ALA A 71 8.20 17.32 -0.63
N GLY A 72 8.85 18.41 -0.20
CA GLY A 72 10.12 18.35 0.54
C GLY A 72 10.00 17.61 1.88
N VAL A 73 8.92 17.84 2.62
CA VAL A 73 8.65 17.19 3.92
C VAL A 73 8.37 15.70 3.74
N VAL A 74 7.52 15.34 2.77
CA VAL A 74 7.21 13.94 2.47
C VAL A 74 8.47 13.20 2.00
N ARG A 75 9.25 13.78 1.08
CA ARG A 75 10.53 13.18 0.64
C ARG A 75 11.50 12.97 1.79
N ALA A 76 11.64 13.93 2.69
CA ALA A 76 12.53 13.81 3.84
C ALA A 76 12.10 12.66 4.77
N ALA A 77 10.79 12.56 5.07
CA ALA A 77 10.26 11.46 5.87
C ALA A 77 10.49 10.10 5.20
N LEU A 78 10.21 9.97 3.90
CA LEU A 78 10.41 8.72 3.16
C LEU A 78 11.90 8.31 3.05
N ARG A 79 12.81 9.27 2.86
CA ARG A 79 14.27 9.01 2.79
C ARG A 79 14.88 8.52 4.10
N SER A 80 14.26 8.82 5.23
CA SER A 80 14.74 8.34 6.53
C SER A 80 14.60 6.81 6.69
N LEU A 81 13.79 6.17 5.83
CA LEU A 81 13.49 4.75 5.89
C LEU A 81 14.53 3.93 5.13
N GLY A 82 15.33 3.14 5.84
CA GLY A 82 16.20 2.12 5.25
C GLY A 82 15.41 0.94 4.65
N PRO A 83 16.01 0.12 3.76
CA PRO A 83 15.32 -0.96 3.04
C PRO A 83 14.58 -1.97 3.92
N GLU A 84 15.08 -2.23 5.14
CA GLU A 84 14.52 -3.20 6.08
C GLU A 84 13.64 -2.57 7.15
N SER A 85 13.31 -1.28 7.04
CA SER A 85 12.65 -0.55 8.14
C SER A 85 11.28 -1.12 8.51
N LEU A 86 10.52 -1.68 7.56
CA LEU A 86 9.25 -2.33 7.89
C LEU A 86 9.44 -3.55 8.81
N GLU A 87 10.50 -4.33 8.59
CA GLU A 87 10.79 -5.51 9.38
C GLU A 87 11.48 -5.15 10.70
N ALA A 88 12.58 -4.40 10.64
CA ALA A 88 13.44 -4.17 11.80
C ALA A 88 12.98 -3.02 12.69
N ARG A 89 12.29 -2.01 12.12
CA ARG A 89 11.95 -0.74 12.79
C ARG A 89 10.55 -0.24 12.39
N PRO A 90 9.48 -1.01 12.65
CA PRO A 90 8.12 -0.64 12.26
C PRO A 90 7.65 0.70 12.85
N THR A 91 8.22 1.14 13.97
CA THR A 91 7.98 2.46 14.55
C THR A 91 8.38 3.60 13.63
N ASP A 92 9.49 3.48 12.90
CA ASP A 92 9.98 4.50 11.97
C ASP A 92 9.00 4.66 10.79
N ILE A 93 8.40 3.54 10.33
CA ILE A 93 7.33 3.57 9.32
C ILE A 93 6.09 4.30 9.84
N ILE A 94 5.71 4.06 11.10
CA ILE A 94 4.56 4.71 11.74
C ILE A 94 4.79 6.21 11.88
N GLU A 95 5.99 6.62 12.27
CA GLU A 95 6.38 8.03 12.37
C GLU A 95 6.36 8.72 11.00
N ALA A 96 6.95 8.10 9.98
CA ALA A 96 6.86 8.61 8.62
C ALA A 96 5.41 8.69 8.13
N ALA A 97 4.58 7.68 8.42
CA ALA A 97 3.16 7.67 8.06
C ALA A 97 2.37 8.80 8.73
N ARG A 98 2.67 9.14 9.99
CA ARG A 98 2.05 10.27 10.71
C ARG A 98 2.33 11.62 10.04
N ILE A 99 3.47 11.76 9.39
CA ILE A 99 3.84 12.95 8.61
C ILE A 99 3.17 12.90 7.23
N CYS A 100 3.30 11.77 6.53
CA CYS A 100 2.95 11.68 5.12
C CYS A 100 1.44 11.54 4.87
N LEU A 101 0.73 10.69 5.62
CA LEU A 101 -0.69 10.39 5.37
C LEU A 101 -1.59 11.65 5.40
N PRO A 102 -1.51 12.56 6.38
CA PRO A 102 -2.31 13.79 6.38
C PRO A 102 -2.13 14.61 5.10
N ILE A 103 -0.88 14.77 4.65
CA ILE A 103 -0.52 15.53 3.45
C ILE A 103 -1.10 14.83 2.21
N THR A 104 -0.88 13.53 2.06
CA THR A 104 -1.37 12.74 0.91
C THR A 104 -2.89 12.63 0.89
N MET A 105 -3.55 12.74 2.05
CA MET A 105 -5.02 12.82 2.15
C MET A 105 -5.56 14.23 1.84
N GLY A 106 -4.71 15.23 1.65
CA GLY A 106 -5.11 16.62 1.49
C GLY A 106 -5.71 17.22 2.77
N ALA A 107 -5.39 16.66 3.94
CA ALA A 107 -5.93 17.03 5.25
C ALA A 107 -4.76 17.29 6.21
N VAL A 108 -4.27 18.52 6.28
CA VAL A 108 -3.20 18.91 7.22
C VAL A 108 -3.79 19.25 8.60
N ASP A 109 -5.07 19.62 8.65
CA ASP A 109 -5.81 19.91 9.87
C ASP A 109 -6.71 18.73 10.25
N ALA A 110 -6.78 18.45 11.55
CA ALA A 110 -7.31 17.25 12.20
C ALA A 110 -8.82 16.99 12.01
N SER A 111 -9.33 16.96 10.76
CA SER A 111 -10.66 16.45 10.47
C SER A 111 -10.62 14.92 10.57
N PRO A 112 -11.29 14.30 11.57
CA PRO A 112 -11.16 12.88 11.85
C PRO A 112 -11.94 11.99 10.88
N ALA A 113 -12.72 12.58 9.98
CA ALA A 113 -13.67 11.86 9.14
C ALA A 113 -13.42 12.10 7.65
N GLY A 114 -12.98 11.04 6.95
CA GLY A 114 -13.29 10.90 5.53
C GLY A 114 -12.29 11.43 4.51
N GLY A 115 -11.00 11.55 4.80
CA GLY A 115 -10.00 11.74 3.73
C GLY A 115 -9.87 10.49 2.82
N PRO A 116 -9.23 10.60 1.64
CA PRO A 116 -9.10 9.51 0.68
C PRO A 116 -8.02 8.50 1.14
N TYR A 117 -8.29 7.78 2.23
CA TYR A 117 -7.29 6.93 2.89
C TYR A 117 -6.83 5.74 2.04
N SER A 118 -7.73 5.16 1.24
CA SER A 118 -7.38 4.12 0.25
C SER A 118 -6.38 4.65 -0.78
N PHE A 119 -6.55 5.89 -1.25
CA PHE A 119 -5.59 6.56 -2.12
C PHE A 119 -4.26 6.78 -1.40
N ALA A 120 -4.30 7.37 -0.21
CA ALA A 120 -3.07 7.76 0.50
C ALA A 120 -2.17 6.57 0.82
N SER A 121 -2.75 5.46 1.30
CA SER A 121 -1.97 4.23 1.56
C SER A 121 -1.34 3.67 0.28
N LYS A 122 -2.06 3.68 -0.85
CA LYS A 122 -1.53 3.25 -2.15
C LYS A 122 -0.44 4.19 -2.68
N PHE A 123 -0.61 5.50 -2.52
CA PHE A 123 0.36 6.48 -2.98
C PHE A 123 1.70 6.31 -2.24
N LEU A 124 1.65 6.15 -0.92
CA LEU A 124 2.86 5.89 -0.12
C LEU A 124 3.47 4.52 -0.42
N HIS A 125 2.65 3.49 -0.60
CA HIS A 125 3.13 2.18 -1.03
C HIS A 125 3.92 2.28 -2.34
N TRP A 126 3.34 2.89 -3.38
CA TRP A 126 4.01 2.98 -4.67
C TRP A 126 5.23 3.88 -4.64
N SER A 127 5.21 4.97 -3.86
CA SER A 127 6.38 5.84 -3.64
C SER A 127 7.55 5.12 -2.94
N THR A 128 7.24 4.08 -2.15
CA THR A 128 8.19 3.34 -1.31
C THR A 128 7.72 1.89 -1.10
N ARG A 129 7.93 1.06 -2.13
CA ARG A 129 7.32 -0.28 -2.27
C ARG A 129 7.65 -1.28 -1.17
N CYS A 130 8.64 -1.03 -0.33
CA CYS A 130 9.08 -1.93 0.73
C CYS A 130 8.56 -1.53 2.11
N HIS A 131 7.92 -0.37 2.25
CA HIS A 131 7.72 0.28 3.54
C HIS A 131 6.26 0.35 3.97
N PHE A 132 5.37 0.80 3.09
CA PHE A 132 3.98 1.15 3.45
C PHE A 132 3.00 0.09 2.92
N PRO A 133 2.31 -0.70 3.77
CA PRO A 133 1.31 -1.65 3.30
C PRO A 133 0.10 -0.93 2.67
N ILE A 134 -0.47 -1.54 1.61
CA ILE A 134 -1.71 -1.07 1.01
C ILE A 134 -2.90 -1.46 1.89
N MET A 135 -3.71 -0.48 2.28
CA MET A 135 -4.91 -0.72 3.07
C MET A 135 -6.13 -0.90 2.18
N ASP A 136 -6.52 -2.16 1.97
CA ASP A 136 -7.70 -2.53 1.21
C ASP A 136 -8.73 -3.29 2.07
N SER A 137 -10.01 -3.09 1.78
CA SER A 137 -11.09 -3.78 2.50
C SER A 137 -11.07 -5.30 2.28
N ARG A 138 -10.64 -5.77 1.10
CA ARG A 138 -10.46 -7.21 0.84
C ARG A 138 -9.30 -7.77 1.64
N ALA A 139 -8.15 -7.10 1.61
CA ALA A 139 -6.98 -7.51 2.39
C ALA A 139 -7.30 -7.57 3.88
N ARG A 140 -8.05 -6.58 4.39
CA ARG A 140 -8.56 -6.55 5.77
C ARG A 140 -9.36 -7.80 6.12
N SER A 141 -10.32 -8.17 5.28
CA SER A 141 -11.15 -9.35 5.48
C SER A 141 -10.31 -10.63 5.53
N ALA A 142 -9.35 -10.77 4.62
CA ALA A 142 -8.44 -11.92 4.59
C ALA A 142 -7.57 -12.02 5.85
N ILE A 143 -6.97 -10.91 6.29
CA ILE A 143 -6.14 -10.84 7.50
C ILE A 143 -6.96 -11.21 8.73
N ASN A 144 -8.16 -10.64 8.87
CA ASN A 144 -9.04 -10.93 10.00
C ASN A 144 -9.45 -12.39 10.05
N ARG A 145 -9.77 -12.99 8.91
CA ARG A 145 -10.10 -14.42 8.82
C ARG A 145 -8.89 -15.28 9.22
N MET A 146 -7.71 -14.98 8.68
CA MET A 146 -6.48 -15.68 9.04
C MET A 146 -6.22 -15.62 10.55
N GLN A 147 -6.32 -14.44 11.17
CA GLN A 147 -6.14 -14.28 12.61
C GLN A 147 -7.15 -15.12 13.40
N ARG A 148 -8.43 -15.11 13.01
CA ARG A 148 -9.47 -15.93 13.66
C ARG A 148 -9.21 -17.43 13.53
N THR A 149 -8.82 -17.91 12.34
CA THR A 149 -8.48 -19.32 12.11
C THR A 149 -7.30 -19.77 12.96
N CYS A 150 -6.34 -18.88 13.23
CA CYS A 150 -5.21 -19.15 14.11
C CYS A 150 -5.53 -18.97 15.61
N GLY A 151 -6.78 -18.70 15.99
CA GLY A 151 -7.15 -18.42 17.39
C GLY A 151 -6.61 -17.09 17.92
N ILE A 152 -6.13 -16.21 17.04
CA ILE A 152 -5.55 -14.91 17.40
C ILE A 152 -6.66 -13.86 17.38
N ARG A 153 -6.77 -13.07 18.46
CA ARG A 153 -7.69 -11.94 18.51
C ARG A 153 -7.35 -10.96 17.36
N PRO A 154 -8.34 -10.53 16.55
CA PRO A 154 -8.08 -9.64 15.42
C PRO A 154 -7.35 -8.38 15.89
N ARG A 155 -6.13 -8.18 15.37
CA ARG A 155 -5.35 -6.97 15.63
C ARG A 155 -5.76 -5.86 14.68
N VAL A 156 -6.17 -6.24 13.46
CA VAL A 156 -6.82 -5.35 12.51
C VAL A 156 -8.33 -5.36 12.78
N PRO A 157 -9.01 -4.20 12.85
CA PRO A 157 -10.45 -4.15 13.11
C PRO A 157 -11.27 -4.75 11.95
N SER A 158 -12.50 -5.21 12.22
CA SER A 158 -13.44 -5.56 11.15
C SER A 158 -13.83 -4.32 10.33
N ALA A 159 -14.38 -4.52 9.13
CA ALA A 159 -14.79 -3.45 8.22
C ALA A 159 -15.86 -2.47 8.79
N SER A 160 -16.39 -2.75 9.98
CA SER A 160 -17.56 -2.11 10.59
C SER A 160 -17.21 -1.18 11.78
N GLY A 161 -16.21 -0.30 11.65
CA GLY A 161 -16.00 0.72 12.69
C GLY A 161 -14.89 1.73 12.39
N ASP A 162 -15.29 3.00 12.28
CA ASP A 162 -14.86 4.24 12.98
C ASP A 162 -13.43 4.44 13.49
N LEU A 163 -12.50 3.52 13.27
CA LEU A 163 -11.13 3.70 13.72
C LEU A 163 -10.40 4.65 12.78
N HIS A 164 -10.02 5.78 13.37
CA HIS A 164 -9.22 6.79 12.71
C HIS A 164 -7.93 6.19 12.16
N TRP A 165 -7.46 6.65 10.99
CA TRP A 165 -6.26 6.11 10.34
C TRP A 165 -5.03 6.14 11.26
N THR A 166 -4.94 7.10 12.18
CA THR A 166 -3.85 7.19 13.18
C THR A 166 -3.82 6.01 14.15
N GLN A 167 -4.94 5.30 14.33
CA GLN A 167 -5.06 4.12 15.18
C GLN A 167 -5.01 2.83 14.36
N ASP A 168 -5.55 2.85 13.14
CA ASP A 168 -5.63 1.69 12.24
C ASP A 168 -4.29 1.42 11.54
N TYR A 169 -3.64 2.45 10.98
CA TYR A 169 -2.38 2.28 10.22
C TYR A 169 -1.27 1.59 11.03
N PRO A 170 -1.01 1.97 12.29
CA PRO A 170 0.02 1.28 13.09
C PRO A 170 -0.22 -0.22 13.24
N ARG A 171 -1.48 -0.65 13.36
CA ARG A 171 -1.83 -2.07 13.49
C ARG A 171 -1.49 -2.86 12.22
N TRP A 172 -1.67 -2.23 11.05
CA TRP A 172 -1.27 -2.80 9.77
C TRP A 172 0.24 -2.92 9.65
N VAL A 173 0.97 -1.84 9.98
CA VAL A 173 2.44 -1.85 9.94
C VAL A 173 2.98 -2.96 10.83
N PHE A 174 2.53 -3.07 12.07
CA PHE A 174 2.97 -4.14 12.98
C PHE A 174 2.59 -5.54 12.47
N PHE A 175 1.40 -5.71 11.90
CA PHE A 175 1.00 -6.99 11.32
C PHE A 175 1.96 -7.43 10.20
N TYR A 176 2.25 -6.54 9.24
CA TYR A 176 3.16 -6.86 8.13
C TYR A 176 4.61 -7.02 8.60
N SER A 177 5.04 -6.21 9.57
CA SER A 177 6.36 -6.33 10.20
C SER A 177 6.57 -7.71 10.83
N GLU A 178 5.63 -8.16 11.66
CA GLU A 178 5.69 -9.49 12.30
C GLU A 178 5.58 -10.61 11.27
N LEU A 179 4.68 -10.49 10.29
CA LEU A 179 4.54 -11.47 9.23
C LEU A 179 5.85 -11.64 8.45
N ILE A 180 6.45 -10.53 8.00
CA ILE A 180 7.70 -10.55 7.24
C ILE A 180 8.84 -11.12 8.11
N GLY A 181 8.99 -10.63 9.35
CA GLY A 181 10.02 -11.09 10.28
C GLY A 181 9.96 -12.60 10.58
N ASN A 182 8.76 -13.20 10.53
CA ASN A 182 8.57 -14.63 10.72
C ASN A 182 8.79 -15.49 9.46
N LEU A 183 8.94 -14.88 8.28
CA LEU A 183 9.26 -15.62 7.05
C LEU A 183 10.75 -15.92 6.97
N SER A 184 11.10 -17.20 6.91
CA SER A 184 12.47 -17.66 6.63
C SER A 184 12.95 -17.17 5.24
N PRO A 185 14.28 -17.03 5.02
CA PRO A 185 14.82 -16.63 3.71
C PRO A 185 14.28 -17.46 2.54
N ARG A 186 14.18 -18.79 2.72
CA ARG A 186 13.61 -19.70 1.71
C ARG A 186 12.14 -19.42 1.41
N GLN A 187 11.33 -19.06 2.41
CA GLN A 187 9.93 -18.69 2.18
C GLN A 187 9.81 -17.37 1.42
N ARG A 188 10.66 -16.38 1.74
CA ARG A 188 10.68 -15.09 1.04
C ARG A 188 11.05 -15.27 -0.44
N GLU A 189 12.13 -16.00 -0.70
CA GLU A 189 12.57 -16.35 -2.06
C GLU A 189 11.46 -17.06 -2.82
N ARG A 190 10.85 -18.11 -2.23
CA ARG A 190 9.74 -18.83 -2.86
C ARG A 190 8.56 -17.93 -3.25
N LEU A 191 8.19 -16.96 -2.41
CA LEU A 191 7.09 -16.04 -2.72
C LEU A 191 7.45 -15.09 -3.86
N LEU A 192 8.67 -14.55 -3.87
CA LEU A 192 9.14 -13.64 -4.91
C LEU A 192 9.31 -14.36 -6.25
N THR A 193 9.91 -15.56 -6.24
CA THR A 193 10.06 -16.41 -7.43
C THR A 193 8.69 -16.80 -7.98
N ALA A 194 7.76 -17.23 -7.12
CA ALA A 194 6.39 -17.53 -7.56
C ALA A 194 5.69 -16.31 -8.17
N ASP A 195 5.90 -15.10 -7.64
CA ASP A 195 5.34 -13.88 -8.24
C ASP A 195 5.95 -13.57 -9.60
N LEU A 196 7.26 -13.73 -9.76
CA LEU A 196 7.94 -13.44 -11.03
C LEU A 196 7.61 -14.47 -12.11
N GLU A 197 7.71 -15.76 -11.81
CA GLU A 197 7.51 -16.86 -12.77
C GLU A 197 6.07 -16.96 -13.27
N THR A 198 5.11 -16.45 -12.50
CA THR A 198 3.68 -16.51 -12.85
C THR A 198 3.19 -15.27 -13.61
N GLN A 199 4.07 -14.30 -13.86
CA GLN A 199 3.79 -13.16 -14.72
C GLN A 199 4.14 -13.52 -16.18
N PRO A 200 3.15 -13.72 -17.06
CA PRO A 200 3.45 -13.94 -18.47
C PRO A 200 4.04 -12.67 -19.11
N GLU A 201 4.93 -12.87 -20.08
CA GLU A 201 5.36 -11.83 -21.01
C GLU A 201 4.14 -11.19 -21.70
N PRO A 202 4.21 -9.90 -22.10
CA PRO A 202 5.39 -9.01 -22.12
C PRO A 202 5.54 -8.11 -20.88
N VAL A 203 4.82 -8.41 -19.78
CA VAL A 203 4.58 -7.45 -18.68
C VAL A 203 5.18 -7.87 -17.33
N PRO A 204 6.41 -8.42 -17.24
CA PRO A 204 6.99 -8.73 -15.94
C PRO A 204 7.30 -7.44 -15.16
N CYS A 205 7.07 -7.49 -13.84
CA CYS A 205 7.39 -6.46 -12.87
C CYS A 205 7.95 -7.13 -11.61
N ALA A 206 9.18 -6.77 -11.25
CA ALA A 206 9.80 -7.23 -10.01
C ALA A 206 9.16 -6.50 -8.81
N ASN A 207 8.23 -7.19 -8.15
CA ASN A 207 7.55 -6.68 -6.95
C ASN A 207 8.39 -6.87 -5.69
N SER A 208 8.22 -5.97 -4.73
CA SER A 208 8.75 -6.17 -3.37
C SER A 208 7.99 -7.29 -2.65
N LEU A 209 8.58 -7.87 -1.61
CA LEU A 209 7.90 -8.86 -0.76
C LEU A 209 6.59 -8.31 -0.20
N LEU A 210 6.60 -7.05 0.25
CA LEU A 210 5.41 -6.36 0.73
C LEU A 210 4.29 -6.31 -0.32
N ARG A 211 4.60 -5.92 -1.56
CA ARG A 211 3.63 -5.87 -2.65
C ARG A 211 3.07 -7.26 -2.99
N VAL A 212 3.91 -8.30 -2.96
CA VAL A 212 3.48 -9.69 -3.14
C VAL A 212 2.51 -10.12 -2.03
N LEU A 213 2.79 -9.77 -0.77
CA LEU A 213 1.89 -10.06 0.35
C LEU A 213 0.57 -9.28 0.24
N ASP A 214 0.61 -7.99 -0.15
CA ASP A 214 -0.59 -7.19 -0.43
C ASP A 214 -1.46 -7.85 -1.50
N LYS A 215 -0.84 -8.36 -2.58
CA LYS A 215 -1.53 -9.10 -3.65
C LYS A 215 -2.19 -10.38 -3.11
N VAL A 216 -1.47 -11.16 -2.29
CA VAL A 216 -2.00 -12.38 -1.66
C VAL A 216 -3.24 -12.08 -0.82
N PHE A 217 -3.17 -11.11 0.10
CA PHE A 217 -4.30 -10.79 0.96
C PHE A 217 -5.48 -10.18 0.20
N TYR A 218 -5.22 -9.33 -0.79
CA TYR A 218 -6.27 -8.78 -1.64
C TYR A 218 -7.03 -9.88 -2.39
N THR A 219 -6.32 -10.83 -2.99
CA THR A 219 -6.91 -11.96 -3.72
C THR A 219 -7.72 -12.85 -2.79
N LEU A 220 -7.13 -13.28 -1.67
CA LEU A 220 -7.83 -14.13 -0.68
C LEU A 220 -9.07 -13.46 -0.10
N GLY A 221 -9.09 -12.12 -0.02
CA GLY A 221 -10.23 -11.36 0.45
C GLY A 221 -11.37 -11.24 -0.57
N GLY A 222 -11.10 -11.51 -1.86
CA GLY A 222 -12.07 -11.43 -2.95
C GLY A 222 -12.74 -12.75 -3.31
N SER A 223 -12.17 -13.90 -2.92
CA SER A 223 -12.60 -15.24 -3.34
C SER A 223 -13.92 -15.76 -2.73
N GLU A 224 -14.70 -14.92 -2.05
CA GLU A 224 -15.96 -15.29 -1.37
C GLU A 224 -17.16 -14.46 -1.87
N ARG A 225 -17.21 -14.15 -3.17
CA ARG A 225 -18.43 -13.63 -3.81
C ARG A 225 -18.92 -14.61 -4.87
#